data_AF-A0A6N2Z558-F1
#
_entry.id   AF-A0A6N2Z558-F1
#
_cell.length_a   1.000
_cell.length_b   1.000
_cell.length_c   1.000
_cell.angle_alpha   90.00
_cell.angle_beta   90.00
_cell.angle_gamma   90.00
#
_symmetry.space_group_name_H-M   'P 1'
#
loop_
_entity.id
_entity.type
_entity.pdbx_description
1 polymer ?
#
loop_
_entity_poly.entity_id
_entity_poly.type
_entity_poly.pdbx_seq_one_letter_code
_entity_poly.pdbx_strand_id
1 'polypeptide(L)'
;MDNTYLNVLSAPNRNGEQERIATYLLGQHAKTKDGLVAKAKKEYEGHDTHVCKEQEQAVFTNTQVKHVIKDGQIVEAAPIEPTPEELAAAARATLDAEYQAARDELQGQYLTALLNGNNAAAAAIQQDATDLDAAYVEQLQELTKEV
;
A
#
# COMPACT_ATOMS: atom_id res chain seq x y z
N MET A 1 4.83 -25.43 32.26
CA MET A 1 6.03 -25.31 31.41
C MET A 1 5.62 -24.46 30.23
N ASP A 2 6.25 -23.31 30.04
CA ASP A 2 5.87 -22.44 28.94
C ASP A 2 6.40 -23.00 27.62
N ASN A 3 5.48 -23.23 26.69
CA ASN A 3 5.81 -23.70 25.36
C ASN A 3 6.79 -22.73 24.68
N THR A 4 7.76 -23.28 23.96
CA THR A 4 8.75 -22.48 23.22
C THR A 4 8.55 -22.70 21.73
N TYR A 5 8.44 -21.60 21.01
CA TYR A 5 8.14 -21.59 19.59
C TYR A 5 9.31 -21.00 18.80
N LEU A 6 9.52 -21.50 17.60
CA LEU A 6 10.37 -20.88 16.59
C LEU A 6 9.48 -20.43 15.43
N ASN A 7 9.39 -19.12 15.24
CA ASN A 7 8.67 -18.51 14.12
C ASN A 7 9.63 -18.31 12.96
N VAL A 8 9.20 -18.70 11.77
CA VAL A 8 9.86 -18.35 10.51
C VAL A 8 9.22 -17.06 10.00
N LEU A 9 10.06 -16.13 9.57
CA LEU A 9 9.66 -14.78 9.22
C LEU A 9 9.75 -14.56 7.72
N SER A 10 8.81 -13.79 7.17
CA SER A 10 8.89 -13.27 5.80
C SER A 10 10.08 -12.31 5.62
N ALA A 11 10.39 -11.99 4.37
CA ALA A 11 11.29 -10.88 4.07
C ALA A 11 10.74 -9.57 4.67
N PRO A 12 11.61 -8.68 5.18
CA PRO A 12 11.17 -7.42 5.76
C PRO A 12 10.44 -6.56 4.73
N ASN A 13 9.34 -5.92 5.16
CA ASN A 13 8.66 -4.90 4.39
C ASN A 13 9.45 -3.56 4.42
N ARG A 14 8.90 -2.51 3.82
CA ARG A 14 9.51 -1.17 3.78
C ARG A 14 9.72 -0.54 5.18
N ASN A 15 8.97 -0.99 6.19
CA ASN A 15 9.13 -0.57 7.58
C ASN A 15 10.18 -1.40 8.33
N GLY A 16 10.80 -2.39 7.68
CA GLY A 16 11.68 -3.39 8.32
C GLY A 16 10.92 -4.44 9.12
N GLU A 17 9.60 -4.53 8.95
CA GLU A 17 8.75 -5.47 9.69
C GLU A 17 8.61 -6.79 8.95
N GLN A 18 8.61 -7.88 9.70
CA GLN A 18 8.50 -9.23 9.18
C GLN A 18 7.29 -9.93 9.78
N GLU A 19 6.51 -10.57 8.91
CA GLU A 19 5.36 -11.38 9.30
C GLU A 19 5.76 -12.84 9.56
N ARG A 20 5.03 -13.48 10.48
CA ARG A 20 5.15 -14.91 10.77
C ARG A 20 4.53 -15.73 9.65
N ILE A 21 5.33 -16.49 8.93
CA ILE A 21 4.88 -17.37 7.83
C ILE A 21 4.79 -18.84 8.24
N ALA A 22 5.53 -19.26 9.26
CA ALA A 22 5.45 -20.59 9.84
C ALA A 22 5.83 -20.58 11.33
N THR A 23 5.41 -21.62 12.05
CA THR A 23 5.73 -21.79 13.47
C THR A 23 6.05 -23.24 13.77
N TYR A 24 7.12 -23.46 14.52
CA TYR A 24 7.49 -24.77 15.04
C TYR A 24 7.52 -24.76 16.57
N LEU A 25 6.77 -25.68 17.17
CA LEU A 25 6.76 -25.93 18.62
C LEU A 25 7.90 -26.89 19.04
N LEU A 26 8.69 -26.48 20.02
CA LEU A 26 9.70 -27.33 20.68
C LEU A 26 9.03 -28.51 21.40
N GLY A 27 9.62 -29.71 21.26
CA GLY A 27 9.07 -30.96 21.78
C GLY A 27 8.17 -31.69 20.77
N GLN A 28 7.47 -30.97 19.90
CA GLN A 28 6.66 -31.55 18.82
C GLN A 28 7.41 -31.65 17.49
N HIS A 29 8.04 -30.55 17.05
CA HIS A 29 8.70 -30.49 15.74
C HIS A 29 10.18 -30.84 15.80
N ALA A 30 10.83 -30.62 16.96
CA ALA A 30 12.17 -31.10 17.28
C ALA A 30 12.36 -31.14 18.80
N LYS A 31 13.31 -31.96 19.28
CA LYS A 31 13.63 -32.09 20.71
C LYS A 31 14.51 -30.94 21.25
N THR A 32 15.19 -30.20 20.38
CA THR A 32 16.11 -29.11 20.73
C THR A 32 15.82 -27.88 19.88
N LYS A 33 16.23 -26.69 20.37
CA LYS A 33 16.09 -25.43 19.62
C LYS A 33 16.86 -25.48 18.29
N ASP A 34 18.08 -25.99 18.30
CA ASP A 34 18.90 -26.15 17.09
C ASP A 34 18.22 -27.06 16.06
N GLY A 35 17.49 -28.08 16.52
CA GLY A 35 16.69 -28.93 15.65
C GLY A 35 15.54 -28.18 14.96
N LEU A 36 14.91 -27.23 15.66
CA LEU A 36 13.89 -26.34 15.05
C LEU A 36 14.52 -25.42 14.01
N VAL A 37 15.67 -24.81 14.32
CA VAL A 37 16.41 -23.94 13.38
C VAL A 37 16.82 -24.72 12.13
N ALA A 38 17.35 -25.94 12.30
CA ALA A 38 17.74 -26.80 11.19
C ALA A 38 16.54 -27.18 10.30
N LYS A 39 15.40 -27.49 10.90
CA LYS A 39 14.14 -27.75 10.16
C LYS A 39 13.68 -26.50 9.41
N ALA A 40 13.67 -25.35 10.06
CA ALA A 40 13.32 -24.07 9.44
C ALA A 40 14.20 -23.75 8.25
N LYS A 41 15.54 -23.85 8.39
CA LYS A 41 16.49 -23.58 7.30
C LYS A 41 16.32 -24.54 6.11
N LYS A 42 15.93 -25.79 6.36
CA LYS A 42 15.69 -26.78 5.31
C LYS A 42 14.42 -26.48 4.51
N GLU A 43 13.37 -26.01 5.17
CA GLU A 43 12.04 -25.80 4.56
C GLU A 43 11.84 -24.35 4.05
N TYR A 44 12.54 -23.39 4.67
CA TYR A 44 12.45 -21.96 4.42
C TYR A 44 13.85 -21.35 4.34
N GLU A 45 14.62 -21.80 3.35
CA GLU A 45 15.96 -21.26 3.12
C GLU A 45 15.91 -19.73 2.91
N GLY A 46 16.89 -19.01 3.46
CA GLY A 46 16.99 -17.55 3.36
C GLY A 46 16.02 -16.74 4.23
N HIS A 47 15.17 -17.39 5.02
CA HIS A 47 14.24 -16.72 5.92
C HIS A 47 14.82 -16.56 7.33
N ASP A 48 14.52 -15.44 7.97
CA ASP A 48 14.88 -15.20 9.36
C ASP A 48 13.99 -16.01 10.30
N THR A 49 14.48 -16.21 11.52
CA THR A 49 13.76 -16.92 12.56
C THR A 49 13.76 -16.15 13.87
N HIS A 50 12.64 -16.19 14.59
CA HIS A 50 12.50 -15.59 15.90
C HIS A 50 11.96 -16.61 16.90
N VAL A 51 12.63 -16.76 18.04
CA VAL A 51 12.24 -17.69 19.10
C VAL A 51 11.50 -16.92 20.19
N CYS A 52 10.31 -17.38 20.55
CA CYS A 52 9.49 -16.74 21.58
C CYS A 52 8.80 -17.77 22.49
N LYS A 53 8.22 -17.28 23.59
CA LYS A 53 7.41 -18.05 24.53
C LYS A 53 5.95 -18.02 24.19
N GLU A 54 5.16 -18.83 24.87
CA GLU A 54 3.71 -18.99 24.63
C GLU A 54 2.92 -17.68 24.72
N GLN A 55 3.21 -16.82 25.71
CA GLN A 55 2.53 -15.54 25.86
C GLN A 55 2.85 -14.60 24.68
N GLU A 56 4.11 -14.54 24.27
CA GLU A 56 4.56 -13.79 23.10
C GLU A 56 4.00 -14.37 21.79
N GLN A 57 3.88 -15.70 21.69
CA GLN A 57 3.29 -16.37 20.53
C GLN A 57 1.80 -16.02 20.37
N ALA A 58 1.07 -15.89 21.49
CA ALA A 58 -0.38 -15.66 21.48
C ALA A 58 -0.77 -14.33 20.83
N VAL A 59 0.09 -13.31 20.88
CA VAL A 59 -0.22 -11.98 20.30
C VAL A 59 -0.42 -12.04 18.77
N PHE A 60 0.21 -12.99 18.09
CA PHE A 60 0.03 -13.21 16.64
C PHE A 60 -1.33 -13.78 16.25
N THR A 61 -2.17 -14.15 17.22
CA THR A 61 -3.55 -14.59 17.00
C THR A 61 -4.57 -13.50 17.28
N ASN A 62 -4.12 -12.33 17.72
CA ASN A 62 -4.99 -11.18 17.93
C ASN A 62 -5.55 -10.69 16.58
N THR A 63 -6.87 -10.61 16.48
CA THR A 63 -7.57 -10.17 15.26
C THR A 63 -7.84 -8.68 15.21
N GLN A 64 -7.69 -7.96 16.33
CA GLN A 64 -7.87 -6.51 16.40
C GLN A 64 -6.58 -5.76 16.09
N VAL A 65 -5.45 -6.30 16.56
CA VAL A 65 -4.13 -5.70 16.40
C VAL A 65 -3.20 -6.69 15.74
N LYS A 66 -2.73 -6.36 14.55
CA LYS A 66 -1.73 -7.15 13.83
C LYS A 66 -0.37 -6.92 14.49
N HIS A 67 0.27 -8.00 14.91
CA HIS A 67 1.63 -7.98 15.43
C HIS A 67 2.60 -8.56 14.41
N VAL A 68 3.77 -7.93 14.31
CA VAL A 68 4.88 -8.28 13.42
C VAL A 68 6.17 -8.30 14.22
N ILE A 69 7.24 -8.78 13.61
CA ILE A 69 8.58 -8.76 14.22
C ILE A 69 9.41 -7.70 13.53
N LYS A 70 10.00 -6.79 14.31
CA LYS A 70 10.92 -5.75 13.85
C LYS A 70 12.09 -5.68 14.81
N ASP A 71 13.31 -5.71 14.28
CA ASP A 71 14.55 -5.67 15.07
C ASP A 71 14.60 -6.72 16.20
N GLY A 72 14.03 -7.90 15.93
CA GLY A 72 13.97 -9.00 16.90
C GLY A 72 12.95 -8.83 18.03
N GLN A 73 12.09 -7.81 17.96
CA GLN A 73 11.02 -7.56 18.92
C GLN A 73 9.65 -7.72 18.27
N ILE A 74 8.67 -8.18 19.05
CA ILE A 74 7.28 -8.20 18.63
C ILE A 74 6.70 -6.80 18.83
N VAL A 75 6.17 -6.22 17.77
CA VAL A 75 5.57 -4.87 17.75
C VAL A 75 4.22 -4.91 17.04
N GLU A 76 3.38 -3.91 17.28
CA GLU A 76 2.21 -3.67 16.44
C GLU A 76 2.64 -3.22 15.05
N ALA A 77 1.97 -3.72 14.00
CA ALA A 77 2.29 -3.38 12.63
C ALA A 77 1.97 -1.91 12.35
N ALA A 78 2.96 -1.16 11.86
CA ALA A 78 2.74 0.21 11.42
C ALA A 78 2.17 0.23 9.98
N PRO A 79 1.34 1.23 9.63
CA PRO A 79 1.01 1.50 8.23
C PRO A 79 2.28 1.65 7.39
N ILE A 80 2.27 1.11 6.18
CA ILE A 80 3.35 1.35 5.21
C ILE A 80 3.08 2.71 4.59
N GLU A 81 3.98 3.67 4.82
CA GLU A 81 3.87 4.97 4.18
C GLU A 81 4.04 4.84 2.66
N PRO A 82 3.18 5.48 1.85
CA PRO A 82 3.34 5.49 0.40
C PRO A 82 4.73 5.99 -0.03
N THR A 83 5.29 5.48 -1.12
CA THR A 83 6.53 6.06 -1.70
C THR A 83 6.22 7.43 -2.32
N PRO A 84 7.24 8.28 -2.53
CA PRO A 84 7.08 9.48 -3.34
C PRO A 84 6.48 9.21 -4.72
N GLU A 85 6.87 8.10 -5.37
CA GLU A 85 6.32 7.70 -6.67
C GLU A 85 4.84 7.28 -6.58
N GLU A 86 4.45 6.57 -5.52
CA GLU A 86 3.05 6.21 -5.26
C GLU A 86 2.20 7.46 -4.98
N LEU A 87 2.74 8.44 -4.25
CA LEU A 87 2.09 9.73 -4.01
C LEU A 87 1.94 10.53 -5.31
N ALA A 88 2.99 10.58 -6.13
CA ALA A 88 2.96 11.27 -7.41
C ALA A 88 1.94 10.63 -8.38
N ALA A 89 1.90 9.30 -8.43
CA ALA A 89 0.92 8.57 -9.24
C ALA A 89 -0.51 8.83 -8.75
N ALA A 90 -0.74 8.88 -7.43
CA ALA A 90 -2.04 9.20 -6.85
C ALA A 90 -2.45 10.65 -7.16
N ALA A 91 -1.55 11.61 -7.00
CA ALA A 91 -1.79 13.01 -7.34
C ALA A 91 -2.16 13.17 -8.82
N ARG A 92 -1.46 12.45 -9.70
CA ARG A 92 -1.77 12.46 -11.13
C ARG A 92 -3.12 11.84 -11.43
N ALA A 93 -3.45 10.70 -10.81
CA ALA A 93 -4.75 10.06 -11.01
C ALA A 93 -5.90 10.97 -10.56
N THR A 94 -5.72 11.71 -9.46
CA THR A 94 -6.69 12.74 -9.02
C THR A 94 -6.84 13.84 -10.04
N LEU A 95 -5.72 14.42 -10.52
CA LEU A 95 -5.73 15.47 -11.54
C LEU A 95 -6.44 15.01 -12.83
N ASP A 96 -6.13 13.80 -13.29
CA ASP A 96 -6.75 13.21 -14.48
C ASP A 96 -8.27 13.05 -14.27
N ALA A 97 -8.71 12.59 -13.09
CA ALA A 97 -10.12 12.41 -12.78
C ALA A 97 -10.88 13.75 -12.71
N GLU A 98 -10.29 14.77 -12.08
CA GLU A 98 -10.87 16.11 -11.99
C GLU A 98 -11.00 16.76 -13.38
N TYR A 99 -9.96 16.64 -14.20
CA TYR A 99 -9.99 17.12 -15.58
C TYR A 99 -11.08 16.44 -16.41
N GLN A 100 -11.19 15.10 -16.37
CA GLN A 100 -12.22 14.38 -17.12
C GLN A 100 -13.63 14.77 -16.68
N ALA A 101 -13.87 14.88 -15.37
CA ALA A 101 -15.17 15.30 -14.85
C ALA A 101 -15.56 16.71 -15.33
N ALA A 102 -14.62 17.66 -15.30
CA ALA A 102 -14.85 19.02 -15.81
C ALA A 102 -15.08 19.02 -17.34
N ARG A 103 -14.35 18.17 -18.08
CA ARG A 103 -14.51 18.05 -19.54
C ARG A 103 -15.87 17.51 -19.94
N ASP A 104 -16.34 16.48 -19.25
CA ASP A 104 -17.66 15.88 -19.45
C ASP A 104 -18.78 16.88 -19.15
N GLU A 105 -18.64 17.67 -18.09
CA GLU A 105 -19.60 18.73 -17.75
C GLU A 105 -19.68 19.77 -18.88
N LEU A 106 -18.53 20.29 -19.32
CA LEU A 106 -18.48 21.27 -20.43
C LEU A 106 -19.06 20.68 -21.72
N GLN A 107 -18.84 19.39 -22.01
CA GLN A 107 -19.43 18.73 -23.16
C GLN A 107 -20.97 18.68 -23.07
N GLY A 108 -21.52 18.36 -21.89
CA GLY A 108 -22.96 18.37 -21.65
C GLY A 108 -23.58 19.76 -21.80
N GLN A 109 -22.91 20.78 -21.25
CA GLN A 109 -23.32 22.18 -21.39
C GLN A 109 -23.27 22.64 -22.86
N TYR A 110 -22.21 22.27 -23.58
CA TYR A 110 -22.04 22.59 -25.00
C TYR A 110 -23.16 22.01 -25.85
N LEU A 111 -23.45 20.71 -25.68
CA LEU A 111 -24.55 20.05 -26.40
C LEU A 111 -25.90 20.71 -26.09
N THR A 112 -26.14 21.07 -24.82
CA THR A 112 -27.35 21.78 -24.41
C THR A 112 -27.47 23.16 -25.06
N ALA A 113 -26.37 23.91 -25.15
CA ALA A 113 -26.34 25.20 -25.82
C ALA A 113 -26.66 25.08 -27.32
N LEU A 114 -26.08 24.08 -27.99
CA LEU A 114 -26.37 23.80 -29.41
C LEU A 114 -27.82 23.41 -29.65
N LEU A 115 -28.39 22.53 -28.82
CA LEU A 115 -29.79 22.11 -28.92
C LEU A 115 -30.77 23.28 -28.74
N ASN A 116 -30.41 24.26 -27.92
CA ASN A 116 -31.18 25.48 -27.71
C ASN A 116 -30.90 26.59 -28.75
N GLY A 117 -30.03 26.33 -29.75
CA GLY A 117 -29.63 27.31 -30.76
C GLY A 117 -28.81 28.48 -30.22
N ASN A 118 -28.23 28.36 -29.02
CA ASN A 118 -27.43 29.40 -28.38
C ASN A 118 -25.95 29.29 -28.79
N ASN A 119 -25.66 29.75 -30.00
CA ASN A 119 -24.31 29.69 -30.57
C ASN A 119 -23.27 30.51 -29.78
N ALA A 120 -23.69 31.60 -29.12
CA ALA A 120 -22.78 32.42 -28.31
C ALA A 120 -22.33 31.68 -27.04
N ALA A 121 -23.25 31.01 -26.34
CA ALA A 121 -22.90 30.16 -25.20
C ALA A 121 -22.06 28.97 -25.64
N ALA A 122 -22.38 28.34 -26.77
CA ALA A 122 -21.60 27.23 -27.31
C ALA A 122 -20.14 27.64 -27.60
N ALA A 123 -19.91 28.83 -28.16
CA ALA A 123 -18.56 29.36 -28.40
C ALA A 123 -17.81 29.66 -27.10
N ALA A 124 -18.48 30.21 -26.07
CA ALA A 124 -17.87 30.44 -24.77
C ALA A 124 -17.44 29.13 -24.09
N ILE A 125 -18.29 28.11 -24.11
CA ILE A 125 -17.99 26.79 -23.52
C ILE A 125 -16.82 26.10 -24.26
N GLN A 126 -16.69 26.30 -25.58
CA GLN A 126 -15.52 25.82 -26.32
C GLN A 126 -14.22 26.51 -25.88
N GLN A 127 -14.29 27.80 -25.55
CA GLN A 127 -13.14 28.51 -25.00
C GLN A 127 -12.80 27.99 -23.61
N ASP A 128 -13.79 27.83 -22.72
CA ASP A 128 -13.60 27.27 -21.37
C ASP A 128 -12.96 25.88 -21.42
N ALA A 129 -13.38 25.05 -22.39
CA ALA A 129 -12.78 23.75 -22.63
C ALA A 129 -11.31 23.83 -23.09
N THR A 130 -10.99 24.82 -23.93
CA THR A 130 -9.60 25.04 -24.38
C THR A 130 -8.72 25.51 -23.23
N ASP A 131 -9.24 26.40 -22.37
CA ASP A 131 -8.54 26.91 -21.21
C ASP A 131 -8.34 25.80 -20.16
N LEU A 132 -9.34 24.92 -19.97
CA LEU A 132 -9.23 23.73 -19.14
C LEU A 132 -8.13 22.78 -19.65
N ASP A 133 -8.09 22.50 -20.95
CA ASP A 133 -7.06 21.64 -21.58
C ASP A 133 -5.65 22.22 -21.34
N ALA A 134 -5.50 23.56 -21.41
CA ALA A 134 -4.24 24.25 -21.13
C ALA A 134 -3.84 24.17 -19.65
N ALA A 135 -4.78 24.43 -18.74
CA ALA A 135 -4.53 24.36 -17.29
C ALA A 135 -4.15 22.95 -16.84
N TYR A 136 -4.78 21.92 -17.40
CA TYR A 136 -4.43 20.53 -17.14
C TYR A 136 -2.99 20.22 -17.55
N VAL A 137 -2.54 20.67 -18.72
CA VAL A 137 -1.16 20.48 -19.18
C VAL A 137 -0.16 21.20 -18.27
N GLU A 138 -0.48 22.42 -17.82
CA GLU A 138 0.36 23.19 -16.90
C GLU A 138 0.50 22.47 -15.56
N GLN A 139 -0.61 22.06 -14.94
CA GLN A 139 -0.61 21.33 -13.67
C GLN A 139 0.11 19.99 -13.80
N LEU A 140 -0.02 19.31 -14.93
CA LEU A 140 0.68 18.07 -15.18
C LEU A 140 2.21 18.28 -15.29
N GLN A 141 2.64 19.37 -15.92
CA GLN A 141 4.05 19.74 -15.99
C GLN A 141 4.62 20.09 -14.62
N GLU A 142 3.86 20.81 -13.80
CA GLU A 142 4.25 21.15 -12.42
C GLU A 142 4.39 19.89 -11.57
N LEU A 143 3.40 19.00 -11.63
CA LEU A 143 3.44 17.72 -10.93
C LEU A 143 4.64 16.85 -11.37
N THR A 144 5.05 16.94 -12.64
CA THR A 144 6.22 16.19 -13.15
C THR A 144 7.56 16.81 -12.74
N LYS A 145 7.60 18.10 -12.40
CA LYS A 145 8.82 18.80 -11.95
C LYS A 145 9.11 18.60 -10.46
N GLU A 146 8.09 18.27 -9.67
CA GLU A 146 8.18 18.04 -8.21
C GLU A 146 8.57 16.61 -7.83
N VAL A 147 8.64 15.69 -8.80
CA VAL A 147 9.08 14.28 -8.66
C VAL A 147 10.56 14.16 -9.01
#